data_AF-A0A820KHP2-F1
#
_entry.id   AF-A0A820KHP2-F1
#
_cell.length_a   1.000
_cell.length_b   1.000
_cell.length_c   1.000
_cell.angle_alpha   90.00
_cell.angle_beta   90.00
_cell.angle_gamma   90.00
#
_symmetry.space_group_name_H-M   'P 1'
#
loop_
_entity.id
_entity.type
_entity.pdbx_description
1 polymer ?
#
loop_
_entity_poly.entity_id
_entity_poly.type
_entity_poly.pdbx_seq_one_letter_code
_entity_poly.pdbx_strand_id
1 'polypeptide(L)'
;MCSESECGVYIHANTTDELICINGNHNHSVNHDQLETKLLREKTKERILSETTSITKIYDEEIAKANLSKGAAAILPTVVEYRSNMSKARRKNTSVIPSDVMLIFQNFMSKHCRANDFYLWIYL
;
A
#
# COMPACT_ATOMS: atom_id res chain seq x y z
N MET A 1 -19.21 4.98 -0.32
CA MET A 1 -20.05 6.20 -0.37
C MET A 1 -19.20 7.33 -0.90
N CYS A 2 -19.76 8.23 -1.70
CA CYS A 2 -19.06 9.43 -2.15
C CYS A 2 -18.63 10.28 -0.92
N SER A 3 -17.47 10.92 -1.03
CA SER A 3 -16.91 11.75 0.05
C SER A 3 -17.44 13.19 0.07
N GLU A 4 -18.07 13.64 -1.01
CA GLU A 4 -18.63 14.98 -1.10
C GLU A 4 -19.88 15.13 -0.24
N SER A 5 -19.99 16.26 0.45
CA SER A 5 -21.15 16.57 1.29
C SER A 5 -22.42 16.55 0.44
N GLU A 6 -23.48 15.95 0.98
CA GLU A 6 -24.80 15.85 0.33
C GLU A 6 -24.82 14.99 -0.95
N CYS A 7 -23.73 14.28 -1.26
CA CYS A 7 -23.73 13.31 -2.36
C CYS A 7 -24.16 11.92 -1.87
N GLY A 8 -25.38 11.51 -2.23
CA GLY A 8 -25.95 10.21 -1.87
C GLY A 8 -25.44 9.02 -2.69
N VAL A 9 -24.43 9.20 -3.56
CA VAL A 9 -23.92 8.12 -4.41
C VAL A 9 -23.13 7.11 -3.60
N TYR A 10 -23.41 5.83 -3.84
CA TYR A 10 -22.62 4.74 -3.30
C TYR A 10 -22.36 3.67 -4.35
N ILE A 11 -21.25 2.97 -4.14
CA ILE A 11 -20.74 1.94 -5.04
C ILE A 11 -20.75 0.64 -4.27
N HIS A 12 -21.31 -0.41 -4.88
CA HIS A 12 -21.16 -1.77 -4.40
C HIS A 12 -20.04 -2.43 -5.19
N ALA A 13 -19.02 -2.88 -4.48
CA ALA A 13 -17.95 -3.72 -5.01
C ALA A 13 -18.00 -5.09 -4.33
N ASN A 14 -17.51 -6.13 -5.00
CA ASN A 14 -17.36 -7.45 -4.40
C ASN A 14 -16.09 -7.51 -3.52
N THR A 15 -15.79 -8.69 -2.96
CA THR A 15 -14.60 -8.90 -2.13
C THR A 15 -13.28 -8.84 -2.90
N THR A 16 -13.32 -8.81 -4.23
CA THR A 16 -12.16 -8.66 -5.12
C THR A 16 -12.09 -7.25 -5.71
N ASP A 17 -12.79 -6.28 -5.10
CA ASP A 17 -12.88 -4.87 -5.51
C ASP A 17 -13.41 -4.63 -6.95
N GLU A 18 -14.10 -5.62 -7.54
CA GLU A 18 -14.76 -5.44 -8.83
C GLU A 18 -16.10 -4.70 -8.64
N LEU A 19 -16.35 -3.76 -9.55
CA LEU A 19 -17.57 -2.95 -9.55
C LEU A 19 -18.79 -3.82 -9.87
N ILE A 20 -19.74 -3.92 -8.92
CA ILE A 20 -21.02 -4.61 -9.13
C ILE A 20 -22.07 -3.61 -9.62
N CYS A 21 -22.29 -2.54 -8.85
CA CYS A 21 -23.28 -1.53 -9.19
C CYS A 21 -22.93 -0.15 -8.63
N ILE A 22 -23.45 0.89 -9.29
CA ILE A 22 -23.41 2.27 -8.85
C ILE A 22 -24.85 2.72 -8.64
N ASN A 23 -25.18 3.22 -7.46
CA ASN A 23 -26.50 3.71 -7.12
C ASN A 23 -26.47 5.22 -6.91
N GLY A 24 -27.40 5.91 -7.58
CA GLY A 24 -27.53 7.37 -7.55
C GLY A 24 -26.72 8.08 -8.62
N ASN A 25 -26.88 9.40 -8.71
CA ASN A 25 -26.15 10.27 -9.61
C ASN A 25 -25.38 11.32 -8.81
N HIS A 26 -24.15 11.62 -9.22
CA HIS A 26 -23.37 12.68 -8.60
C HIS A 26 -24.03 14.04 -8.86
N ASN A 27 -24.12 14.86 -7.81
CA ASN A 27 -24.61 16.23 -7.82
C ASN A 27 -23.47 17.26 -7.84
N HIS A 28 -22.25 16.82 -8.08
CA HIS A 28 -21.05 17.64 -8.11
C HIS A 28 -20.16 17.24 -9.28
N SER A 29 -19.30 18.15 -9.72
CA SER A 29 -18.27 17.84 -10.70
C SER A 29 -17.13 17.05 -10.06
N VAL A 30 -16.38 16.33 -10.89
CA VAL A 30 -15.16 15.64 -10.43
C VAL A 30 -14.11 16.69 -10.08
N ASN A 31 -13.49 16.55 -8.92
CA ASN A 31 -12.31 17.34 -8.56
C ASN A 31 -11.07 16.76 -9.26
N HIS A 32 -10.67 17.39 -10.37
CA HIS A 32 -9.55 16.93 -11.20
C HIS A 32 -8.22 16.88 -10.43
N ASP A 33 -7.96 17.85 -9.56
CA ASP A 33 -6.71 17.91 -8.79
C ASP A 33 -6.61 16.75 -7.78
N GLN A 34 -7.72 16.41 -7.13
CA GLN A 34 -7.78 15.25 -6.24
C GLN A 34 -7.62 13.93 -7.00
N LEU A 35 -8.25 13.83 -8.18
CA LEU A 35 -8.15 12.63 -9.02
C LEU A 35 -6.71 12.42 -9.50
N GLU A 36 -6.06 13.48 -10.01
CA GLU A 36 -4.68 13.46 -10.47
C GLU A 36 -3.73 13.06 -9.32
N THR A 37 -3.90 13.71 -8.16
CA THR A 37 -3.14 13.39 -6.94
C THR A 37 -3.32 11.93 -6.52
N LYS A 38 -4.55 11.39 -6.60
CA LYS A 38 -4.85 10.00 -6.25
C LYS A 38 -4.16 9.02 -7.20
N LEU A 39 -4.25 9.26 -8.52
CA LEU A 39 -3.62 8.42 -9.54
C LEU A 39 -2.09 8.39 -9.37
N LEU A 40 -1.47 9.55 -9.17
CA LEU A 40 -0.03 9.62 -8.93
C LEU A 40 0.38 8.89 -7.66
N ARG A 41 -0.41 9.02 -6.59
CA ARG A 41 -0.16 8.30 -5.33
C ARG A 41 -0.17 6.79 -5.58
N GLU A 42 -1.20 6.23 -6.21
CA GLU A 42 -1.25 4.78 -6.45
C GLU A 42 -0.08 4.29 -7.30
N LYS A 43 0.23 4.99 -8.40
CA LYS A 43 1.39 4.66 -9.24
C LYS A 43 2.72 4.67 -8.46
N THR A 44 2.91 5.67 -7.60
CA THR A 44 4.12 5.80 -6.78
C THR A 44 4.19 4.67 -5.74
N LYS A 45 3.06 4.28 -5.13
CA LYS A 45 2.99 3.15 -4.20
C LYS A 45 3.35 1.84 -4.89
N GLU A 46 2.78 1.56 -6.05
CA GLU A 46 3.07 0.37 -6.85
C GLU A 46 4.58 0.26 -7.11
N ARG A 47 5.19 1.37 -7.54
CA ARG A 47 6.63 1.43 -7.82
C ARG A 47 7.49 1.22 -6.57
N ILE A 48 7.10 1.79 -5.42
CA ILE A 48 7.78 1.58 -4.12
C ILE A 48 7.70 0.12 -3.65
N LEU A 49 6.64 -0.59 -4.01
CA LEU A 49 6.46 -2.00 -3.64
C LEU A 49 7.22 -2.94 -4.59
N SER A 50 7.37 -2.58 -5.86
CA SER A 50 8.08 -3.40 -6.85
C SER A 50 9.59 -3.18 -6.89
N GLU A 51 10.07 -1.97 -6.57
CA GLU A 51 11.49 -1.62 -6.63
C GLU A 51 12.17 -1.61 -5.26
N THR A 52 13.48 -1.87 -5.25
CA THR A 52 14.34 -1.72 -4.06
C THR A 52 14.89 -0.30 -3.90
N THR A 53 14.61 0.60 -4.86
CA THR A 53 15.01 2.01 -4.84
C THR A 53 14.46 2.72 -3.59
N SER A 54 15.17 3.75 -3.10
CA SER A 54 14.71 4.51 -1.94
C SER A 54 13.38 5.23 -2.21
N ILE A 55 12.49 5.25 -1.21
CA ILE A 55 11.16 5.88 -1.32
C ILE A 55 11.26 7.34 -1.73
N THR A 56 12.20 8.09 -1.16
CA THR A 56 12.45 9.49 -1.50
C THR A 56 12.77 9.67 -2.98
N LYS A 57 13.68 8.85 -3.51
CA LYS A 57 14.07 8.94 -4.92
C LYS A 57 12.90 8.61 -5.86
N ILE A 58 12.14 7.56 -5.56
CA ILE A 58 10.94 7.21 -6.36
C ILE A 58 9.93 8.37 -6.34
N TYR A 59 9.68 8.94 -5.16
CA TYR A 59 8.76 10.07 -5.02
C TYR A 59 9.20 11.28 -5.85
N ASP A 60 10.46 11.72 -5.72
CA ASP A 60 10.97 12.88 -6.46
C ASP A 60 10.91 12.66 -7.99
N GLU A 61 11.25 11.45 -8.45
CA GLU A 61 11.15 11.08 -9.86
C GLU A 61 9.72 11.09 -10.40
N GLU A 62 8.77 10.52 -9.66
CA GLU A 62 7.38 10.48 -10.10
C GLU A 62 6.75 11.88 -10.09
N ILE A 63 7.15 12.74 -9.15
CA ILE A 63 6.71 14.13 -9.11
C ILE A 63 7.25 14.96 -10.26
N ALA A 64 8.54 14.80 -10.57
CA ALA A 64 9.14 15.45 -11.72
C ALA A 64 8.48 15.04 -13.05
N LYS A 65 7.99 13.79 -13.15
CA LYS A 65 7.30 13.28 -14.35
C LYS A 65 5.84 13.71 -14.45
N ALA A 66 5.17 13.95 -13.33
CA ALA A 66 3.71 14.08 -13.29
C ALA A 66 3.17 15.40 -13.85
N ASN A 67 4.00 16.45 -13.97
CA ASN A 67 3.57 17.78 -14.47
C ASN A 67 2.27 18.29 -13.81
N LEU A 68 2.20 18.16 -12.48
CA LEU A 68 0.99 18.43 -11.70
C LEU A 68 0.48 19.87 -11.86
N SER A 69 -0.85 20.03 -11.79
CA SER A 69 -1.46 21.33 -11.60
C SER A 69 -1.01 21.98 -10.26
N LYS A 70 -1.15 23.31 -10.14
CA LYS A 70 -0.85 24.01 -8.87
C LYS A 70 -1.74 23.52 -7.72
N GLY A 71 -3.00 23.21 -8.01
CA GLY A 71 -3.94 22.70 -7.01
C GLY A 71 -3.60 21.28 -6.59
N ALA A 72 -3.28 20.40 -7.54
CA ALA A 72 -2.84 19.04 -7.28
C ALA A 72 -1.54 19.01 -6.44
N ALA A 73 -0.56 19.85 -6.80
CA ALA A 73 0.69 19.99 -6.05
C ALA A 73 0.48 20.43 -4.59
N ALA A 74 -0.55 21.25 -4.33
CA ALA A 74 -0.87 21.71 -2.97
C ALA A 74 -1.54 20.63 -2.09
N ILE A 75 -2.24 19.67 -2.69
CA ILE A 75 -2.96 18.59 -1.99
C ILE A 75 -2.08 17.34 -1.81
N LEU A 76 -0.97 17.27 -2.57
CA LEU A 76 -0.06 16.15 -2.52
C LEU A 76 0.67 16.07 -1.16
N PRO A 77 0.82 14.87 -0.56
CA PRO A 77 1.53 14.72 0.69
C PRO A 77 3.01 14.98 0.46
N THR A 78 3.67 15.52 1.47
CA THR A 78 5.12 15.63 1.51
C THR A 78 5.78 14.26 1.49
N VAL A 79 7.05 14.22 1.08
CA VAL A 79 7.85 12.97 1.08
C VAL A 79 7.93 12.34 2.48
N VAL A 80 7.89 13.14 3.55
CA VAL A 80 7.92 12.67 4.94
C VAL A 80 6.63 11.92 5.31
N GLU A 81 5.48 12.49 4.95
CA GLU A 81 4.18 11.84 5.13
C GLU A 81 4.09 10.55 4.31
N TYR A 82 4.61 10.59 3.09
CA TYR A 82 4.63 9.45 2.18
C TYR A 82 5.43 8.27 2.77
N ARG A 83 6.64 8.54 3.28
CA ARG A 83 7.48 7.53 3.96
C ARG A 83 6.79 6.96 5.19
N SER A 84 6.15 7.80 6.00
CA SER A 84 5.40 7.36 7.19
C SER A 84 4.28 6.40 6.84
N ASN A 85 3.54 6.66 5.75
CA ASN A 85 2.45 5.81 5.29
C ASN A 85 2.95 4.47 4.71
N MET A 86 4.03 4.49 3.92
CA MET A 86 4.56 3.27 3.29
C MET A 86 5.30 2.35 4.25
N SER A 87 5.95 2.90 5.28
CA SER A 87 6.62 2.09 6.30
C SER A 87 5.62 1.21 7.07
N LYS A 88 4.39 1.72 7.29
CA LYS A 88 3.29 0.96 7.88
C LYS A 88 2.80 -0.14 6.93
N ALA A 89 2.73 0.14 5.63
CA ALA A 89 2.31 -0.83 4.61
C ALA A 89 3.30 -2.00 4.47
N ARG A 90 4.61 -1.73 4.42
CA ARG A 90 5.64 -2.78 4.35
C ARG A 90 5.58 -3.73 5.56
N ARG A 91 5.40 -3.20 6.77
CA ARG A 91 5.28 -4.02 7.99
C ARG A 91 4.10 -4.99 7.95
N LYS A 92 2.95 -4.56 7.42
CA LYS A 92 1.76 -5.40 7.25
C LYS A 92 1.94 -6.47 6.18
N ASN A 93 2.78 -6.22 5.17
CA ASN A 93 3.07 -7.22 4.14
C ASN A 93 4.11 -8.25 4.63
N THR A 94 5.05 -7.87 5.48
CA THR A 94 6.06 -8.78 6.06
C THR A 94 5.51 -9.73 7.13
N SER A 95 4.31 -9.51 7.68
CA SER A 95 3.67 -10.48 8.58
C SER A 95 3.09 -11.70 7.84
N VAL A 96 3.04 -11.67 6.51
CA VAL A 96 2.84 -12.87 5.71
C VAL A 96 4.22 -13.45 5.42
N ILE A 97 4.73 -14.27 6.34
CA ILE A 97 5.87 -15.13 6.04
C ILE A 97 5.43 -15.97 4.83
N PRO A 98 6.15 -15.95 3.70
CA PRO A 98 5.83 -16.83 2.58
C PRO A 98 5.77 -18.26 3.12
N SER A 99 4.69 -18.98 2.83
CA SER A 99 4.51 -20.39 3.25
C SER A 99 5.75 -21.24 2.96
N ASP A 100 6.47 -20.89 1.90
CA ASP A 100 7.67 -21.57 1.43
C ASP A 100 8.88 -21.36 2.35
N VAL A 101 9.00 -20.20 3.01
CA VAL A 101 10.06 -19.94 4.01
C VAL A 101 9.76 -20.70 5.32
N MET A 102 8.47 -20.89 5.64
CA MET A 102 8.05 -21.69 6.79
C MET A 102 8.38 -23.18 6.62
N LEU A 103 8.28 -23.70 5.39
CA LEU A 103 8.68 -25.07 5.04
C LEU A 103 10.20 -25.29 5.14
N ILE A 104 11.02 -24.28 4.85
CA ILE A 104 12.48 -24.38 5.02
C ILE A 104 12.86 -24.45 6.50
N PHE A 105 12.22 -23.64 7.36
CA PHE A 105 12.43 -23.70 8.81
C PHE A 105 11.95 -25.02 9.43
N GLN A 106 10.81 -25.55 9.01
CA GLN A 106 10.33 -26.86 9.48
C GLN A 106 11.25 -28.01 9.03
N ASN A 107 11.76 -27.99 7.80
CA ASN A 107 12.69 -29.01 7.32
C ASN A 107 14.08 -28.92 7.97
N PHE A 108 14.56 -27.71 8.30
CA PHE A 108 15.82 -27.52 9.02
C PHE A 108 15.72 -28.03 10.46
N MET A 109 14.63 -27.74 11.17
CA MET A 109 14.39 -28.24 12.53
C MET A 109 14.18 -29.76 12.57
N SER A 110 13.56 -30.35 11.53
CA SER A 110 13.33 -31.80 11.44
C SER A 110 14.61 -32.62 11.20
N LYS A 111 15.61 -32.07 10.49
CA LYS A 111 16.85 -32.80 10.17
C LYS A 111 17.92 -32.73 11.26
N HIS A 112 17.86 -31.79 12.20
CA HIS A 112 18.93 -31.58 13.18
C HIS A 112 18.51 -31.65 14.66
N CYS A 113 17.22 -31.79 14.98
CA CYS A 113 16.80 -32.02 16.37
C CYS A 113 16.82 -33.52 16.72
N ARG A 114 17.93 -33.99 17.29
CA ARG A 114 17.90 -35.15 18.20
C ARG A 114 17.17 -34.71 19.49
N ALA A 115 16.31 -35.59 20.00
CA ALA A 115 15.23 -35.29 20.94
C ALA A 115 15.62 -34.78 22.36
N ASN A 116 16.85 -34.33 22.64
CA ASN A 116 17.30 -34.06 24.01
C ASN A 116 17.82 -32.64 24.33
N ASP A 117 17.91 -31.70 23.39
CA ASP A 117 18.53 -30.38 23.65
C ASP A 117 17.59 -29.16 23.50
N PHE A 118 16.30 -29.32 23.79
CA PHE A 118 15.32 -28.25 23.52
C PHE A 118 15.24 -27.12 24.58
N TYR A 119 16.04 -27.15 25.65
CA TYR A 119 15.87 -26.20 26.77
C TYR A 119 16.88 -25.04 26.85
N LEU A 120 17.81 -24.88 25.89
CA LEU A 120 18.89 -23.89 26.04
C LEU A 120 18.83 -22.62 25.16
N TRP A 121 17.82 -22.46 24.29
CA TRP A 121 17.82 -21.39 23.27
C TRP A 121 16.84 -20.22 23.49
N ILE A 122 16.21 -20.09 24.67
CA ILE A 122 15.25 -19.00 24.94
C ILE A 122 15.83 -17.86 25.80
N TYR A 123 17.09 -17.91 26.24
CA TYR A 123 17.65 -16.91 27.18
C TYR A 123 19.01 -16.30 26.78
N LEU A 124 19.28 -16.10 25.48
CA LEU A 124 20.37 -15.26 24.97
C LEU A 124 19.89 -14.49 23.74
#